data_AF-A0A7M7KFZ1-F1
#
_entry.id   AF-A0A7M7KFZ1-F1
#
_cell.length_a   1.000
_cell.length_b   1.000
_cell.length_c   1.000
_cell.angle_alpha   90.00
_cell.angle_beta   90.00
_cell.angle_gamma   90.00
#
_symmetry.space_group_name_H-M   'P 1'
#
loop_
_entity.id
_entity.type
_entity.pdbx_description
1 polymer ?
#
loop_
_entity_poly.entity_id
_entity_poly.type
_entity_poly.pdbx_seq_one_letter_code
_entity_poly.pdbx_strand_id
1 'polypeptide(L)'
;MLKTLVNLTATLFRLVKHPANKYWKRNRVFQYCGHFYGRRRNVYSVAIRSLWKAWEHAQSGRVSHRRNVGTLWSSRIGAAAEELGVRGGYFPFVHGLARASIALDRKVLADIAWTEPRTFRSLVDISLKELAKDAANATLSPDNVIDGDFTSNETSLPKMR
;
A
#
# COMPACT_ATOMS: atom_id res chain seq x y z
N MET A 1 -19.12 64.44 35.45
CA MET A 1 -19.84 63.15 35.46
C MET A 1 -20.46 62.91 34.09
N LEU A 2 -19.86 62.04 33.26
CA LEU A 2 -20.51 61.26 32.17
C LEU A 2 -19.42 60.62 31.29
N LYS A 3 -18.61 59.75 31.90
CA LYS A 3 -17.94 58.65 31.20
C LYS A 3 -19.00 57.54 31.10
N THR A 4 -19.30 57.02 29.90
CA THR A 4 -19.75 55.62 29.59
C THR A 4 -20.79 55.47 28.46
N LEU A 5 -20.59 55.97 27.22
CA LEU A 5 -21.53 55.62 26.13
C LEU A 5 -20.94 55.48 24.70
N VAL A 6 -19.68 55.04 24.52
CA VAL A 6 -19.16 54.78 23.15
C VAL A 6 -18.26 53.52 23.02
N ASN A 7 -18.47 52.50 23.85
CA ASN A 7 -17.78 51.19 23.70
C ASN A 7 -18.68 50.08 23.11
N LEU A 8 -19.78 50.46 22.44
CA LEU A 8 -20.66 49.52 21.72
C LEU A 8 -20.34 49.39 20.22
N THR A 9 -19.47 50.23 19.68
CA THR A 9 -19.11 50.25 18.24
C THR A 9 -18.00 49.25 17.88
N ALA A 10 -17.04 49.00 18.77
CA ALA A 10 -15.91 48.10 18.50
C ALA A 10 -16.27 46.60 18.61
N THR A 11 -17.19 46.24 19.50
CA THR A 11 -17.66 44.85 19.67
C THR A 11 -18.55 44.41 18.51
N LEU A 12 -19.32 45.33 17.93
CA LEU A 12 -20.17 45.08 16.76
C LEU A 12 -19.37 44.93 15.46
N PHE A 13 -18.23 45.60 15.29
CA PHE A 13 -17.37 45.45 14.10
C PHE A 13 -16.79 44.03 13.98
N ARG A 14 -16.60 43.31 15.09
CA ARG A 14 -16.18 41.89 15.12
C ARG A 14 -17.26 40.93 14.61
N LEU A 15 -18.53 41.34 14.66
CA LEU A 15 -19.70 40.56 14.23
C LEU A 15 -20.11 40.82 12.77
N VAL A 16 -19.46 41.77 12.08
CA VAL A 16 -19.74 42.08 10.66
C VAL A 16 -19.08 41.04 9.76
N LYS A 17 -19.88 40.16 9.15
CA LYS A 17 -19.44 39.27 8.06
C LYS A 17 -19.07 40.11 6.83
N HIS A 18 -17.79 40.44 6.67
CA HIS A 18 -17.32 41.06 5.42
C HIS A 18 -17.52 40.10 4.23
N PRO A 19 -18.19 40.52 3.13
CA PRO A 19 -18.46 39.67 1.97
C PRO A 19 -17.19 39.18 1.27
N ALA A 20 -16.09 39.96 1.37
CA ALA A 20 -14.76 39.59 0.89
C ALA A 20 -14.28 38.25 1.48
N ASN A 21 -14.53 37.99 2.76
CA ASN A 21 -14.10 36.74 3.42
C ASN A 21 -14.75 35.50 2.80
N LYS A 22 -15.98 35.60 2.29
CA LYS A 22 -16.69 34.51 1.61
C LYS A 22 -16.09 34.24 0.23
N TYR A 23 -15.73 35.30 -0.50
CA TYR A 23 -15.09 35.19 -1.81
C TYR A 23 -13.73 34.49 -1.71
N TRP A 24 -12.84 34.94 -0.82
CA TRP A 24 -11.50 34.35 -0.65
C TRP A 24 -11.55 32.88 -0.23
N LYS A 25 -12.49 32.49 0.65
CA LYS A 25 -12.72 31.08 1.02
C LYS A 25 -13.13 30.22 -0.17
N ARG A 26 -14.03 30.72 -1.03
CA ARG A 26 -14.45 30.03 -2.26
C ARG A 26 -13.30 29.95 -3.27
N ASN A 27 -12.54 31.02 -3.43
CA ASN A 27 -11.41 31.07 -4.34
C ASN A 27 -10.34 30.03 -3.95
N ARG A 28 -10.06 29.85 -2.65
CA ARG A 28 -9.16 28.79 -2.16
C ARG A 28 -9.60 27.39 -2.60
N VAL A 29 -10.90 27.09 -2.51
CA VAL A 29 -11.43 25.80 -3.00
C VAL A 29 -11.25 25.66 -4.51
N PHE A 30 -11.49 26.72 -5.28
CA PHE A 30 -11.30 26.70 -6.72
C PHE A 30 -9.84 26.57 -7.16
N GLN A 31 -8.88 27.09 -6.38
CA GLN A 31 -7.45 26.87 -6.62
C GLN A 31 -7.10 25.38 -6.57
N TYR A 32 -7.62 24.64 -5.57
CA TYR A 32 -7.41 23.20 -5.50
C TYR A 32 -8.15 22.44 -6.61
N CYS A 33 -9.32 22.91 -7.01
CA CYS A 33 -10.15 22.26 -8.04
C CYS A 33 -9.85 22.71 -9.47
N GLY A 34 -8.82 23.51 -9.73
CA GLY A 34 -8.59 24.12 -11.05
C GLY A 34 -8.44 23.12 -12.20
N HIS A 35 -7.85 21.96 -11.91
CA HIS A 35 -7.63 20.85 -12.84
C HIS A 35 -8.84 19.92 -12.99
N PHE A 36 -9.94 20.19 -12.29
CA PHE A 36 -11.14 19.38 -12.40
C PHE A 36 -11.93 19.70 -13.69
N TYR A 37 -12.53 18.69 -14.31
CA TYR A 37 -13.35 18.82 -15.52
C TYR A 37 -14.80 19.25 -15.24
N GLY A 38 -15.35 20.18 -16.03
CA GLY A 38 -16.78 20.51 -16.03
C GLY A 38 -17.25 21.24 -14.76
N ARG A 39 -18.43 20.87 -14.22
CA ARG A 39 -19.06 21.63 -13.12
C ARG A 39 -18.28 21.60 -11.79
N ARG A 40 -17.42 20.59 -11.59
CA ARG A 40 -16.58 20.46 -10.38
C ARG A 40 -15.43 21.48 -10.28
N ARG A 41 -15.06 22.17 -11.37
CA ARG A 41 -14.14 23.33 -11.32
C ARG A 41 -14.85 24.67 -11.13
N ASN A 42 -16.11 24.79 -11.57
CA ASN A 42 -16.79 26.09 -11.64
C ASN A 42 -17.86 26.30 -10.55
N VAL A 43 -18.53 25.24 -10.07
CA VAL A 43 -19.66 25.33 -9.13
C VAL A 43 -19.21 24.96 -7.73
N TYR A 44 -19.24 25.91 -6.79
CA TYR A 44 -18.72 25.73 -5.43
C TYR A 44 -19.28 24.49 -4.70
N SER A 45 -20.60 24.29 -4.73
CA SER A 45 -21.24 23.16 -4.03
C SER A 45 -20.86 21.79 -4.60
N VAL A 46 -20.51 21.72 -5.88
CA VAL A 46 -20.00 20.49 -6.52
C VAL A 46 -18.51 20.36 -6.25
N ALA A 47 -17.75 21.44 -6.43
CA ALA A 47 -16.32 21.51 -6.23
C ALA A 47 -15.91 21.03 -4.84
N ILE A 48 -16.57 21.53 -3.78
CA ILE A 48 -16.22 21.15 -2.41
C ILE A 48 -16.45 19.66 -2.15
N ARG A 49 -17.55 19.08 -2.65
CA ARG A 49 -17.82 17.64 -2.52
C ARG A 49 -16.80 16.80 -3.27
N SER A 50 -16.43 17.20 -4.48
CA SER A 50 -15.39 16.54 -5.27
C SER A 50 -14.01 16.66 -4.61
N LEU A 51 -13.69 17.81 -4.01
CA LEU A 51 -12.44 18.05 -3.30
C LEU A 51 -12.27 17.11 -2.12
N TRP A 52 -13.31 16.97 -1.28
CA TRP A 52 -13.30 16.04 -0.14
C TRP A 52 -13.03 14.60 -0.58
N LYS A 53 -13.73 14.12 -1.61
CA LYS A 53 -13.49 12.79 -2.18
C LYS A 53 -12.07 12.64 -2.75
N ALA A 54 -11.57 13.66 -3.44
CA ALA A 54 -10.22 13.63 -3.97
C ALA A 54 -9.16 13.54 -2.86
N TRP A 55 -9.36 14.24 -1.74
CA TRP A 55 -8.47 14.14 -0.58
C TRP A 55 -8.53 12.78 0.10
N GLU A 56 -9.71 12.21 0.26
CA GLU A 56 -9.90 10.85 0.76
C GLU A 56 -9.17 9.83 -0.13
N HIS A 57 -9.38 9.91 -1.45
CA HIS A 57 -8.68 9.05 -2.41
C HIS A 57 -7.17 9.29 -2.43
N ALA A 58 -6.69 10.51 -2.24
CA ALA A 58 -5.26 10.79 -2.16
C ALA A 58 -4.63 10.10 -0.94
N GLN A 59 -5.31 10.13 0.21
CA GLN A 59 -4.83 9.49 1.42
C GLN A 59 -4.83 7.97 1.30
N SER A 60 -5.96 7.38 0.88
CA SER A 60 -6.08 5.93 0.66
C SER A 60 -5.15 5.46 -0.46
N GLY A 61 -5.01 6.25 -1.52
CA GLY A 61 -4.16 6.01 -2.68
C GLY A 61 -2.68 5.92 -2.34
N ARG A 62 -2.17 6.67 -1.36
CA ARG A 62 -0.79 6.53 -0.88
C ARG A 62 -0.49 5.12 -0.35
N VAL A 63 -1.44 4.52 0.37
CA VAL A 63 -1.29 3.18 0.92
C VAL A 63 -1.42 2.14 -0.20
N SER A 64 -2.41 2.30 -1.09
CA SER A 64 -2.58 1.42 -2.25
C SER A 64 -1.41 1.46 -3.22
N HIS A 65 -0.80 2.63 -3.43
CA HIS A 65 0.39 2.76 -4.28
C HIS A 65 1.55 1.90 -3.76
N ARG A 66 1.83 1.91 -2.45
CA ARG A 66 2.86 1.04 -1.87
C ARG A 66 2.57 -0.45 -2.10
N ARG A 67 1.31 -0.87 -2.01
CA ARG A 67 0.89 -2.26 -2.29
C ARG A 67 1.08 -2.61 -3.76
N ASN A 68 0.58 -1.75 -4.66
CA ASN A 68 0.64 -1.95 -6.11
C ASN A 68 2.09 -2.03 -6.61
N VAL A 69 2.97 -1.16 -6.10
CA VAL A 69 4.40 -1.20 -6.41
C VAL A 69 5.04 -2.50 -5.91
N GLY A 70 4.66 -2.98 -4.72
CA GLY A 70 5.10 -4.28 -4.21
C GLY A 70 4.66 -5.45 -5.10
N THR A 71 3.40 -5.48 -5.52
CA THR A 71 2.86 -6.48 -6.44
C THR A 71 3.57 -6.44 -7.80
N LEU A 72 3.84 -5.25 -8.32
CA LEU A 72 4.57 -5.05 -9.57
C LEU A 72 5.98 -5.66 -9.48
N TRP A 73 6.72 -5.41 -8.40
CA TRP A 73 8.05 -5.98 -8.24
C TRP A 73 8.01 -7.50 -8.13
N SER A 74 7.07 -8.07 -7.36
CA SER A 74 6.88 -9.52 -7.31
C SER A 74 6.58 -10.13 -8.68
N SER A 75 5.73 -9.47 -9.48
CA SER A 75 5.41 -9.91 -10.83
C SER A 75 6.61 -9.85 -11.79
N ARG A 76 7.40 -8.77 -11.74
CA ARG A 76 8.62 -8.62 -12.56
C ARG A 76 9.66 -9.68 -12.23
N ILE A 77 9.91 -9.90 -10.94
CA ILE A 77 10.85 -10.93 -10.47
C ILE A 77 10.35 -12.32 -10.87
N GLY A 78 9.05 -12.58 -10.73
CA GLY A 78 8.43 -13.84 -11.14
C GLY A 78 8.67 -14.14 -12.61
N ALA A 79 8.40 -13.18 -13.50
CA ALA A 79 8.62 -13.34 -14.94
C ALA A 79 10.11 -13.60 -15.28
N ALA A 80 11.04 -12.85 -14.67
CA ALA A 80 12.47 -13.06 -14.89
C ALA A 80 12.96 -14.43 -14.37
N ALA A 81 12.40 -14.92 -13.26
CA ALA A 81 12.73 -16.23 -12.72
C ALA A 81 12.17 -17.37 -13.59
N GLU A 82 11.00 -17.16 -14.21
CA GLU A 82 10.40 -18.11 -15.15
C GLU A 82 11.25 -18.24 -16.43
N GLU A 83 11.81 -17.15 -16.96
CA GLU A 83 12.74 -17.18 -18.10
C GLU A 83 13.99 -18.04 -17.83
N LEU A 84 14.41 -18.11 -16.56
CA LEU A 84 15.54 -18.93 -16.11
C LEU A 84 15.14 -20.35 -15.65
N GLY A 85 13.87 -20.73 -15.82
CA GLY A 85 13.39 -22.10 -15.60
C GLY A 85 12.92 -22.43 -14.18
N VAL A 86 12.71 -21.43 -13.30
CA VAL A 86 12.18 -21.66 -11.95
C VAL A 86 10.67 -21.94 -12.00
N ARG A 87 10.26 -23.19 -11.74
CA ARG A 87 8.84 -23.58 -11.69
C ARG A 87 8.14 -22.95 -10.49
N GLY A 88 7.08 -22.17 -10.72
CA GLY A 88 6.33 -21.46 -9.67
C GLY A 88 6.79 -20.02 -9.41
N GLY A 89 7.73 -19.51 -10.21
CA GLY A 89 8.10 -18.10 -10.28
C GLY A 89 8.65 -17.53 -8.97
N TYR A 90 8.01 -16.47 -8.45
CA TYR A 90 8.52 -15.63 -7.36
C TYR A 90 8.67 -16.36 -6.01
N PHE A 91 7.69 -17.17 -5.60
CA PHE A 91 7.67 -17.80 -4.27
C PHE A 91 8.84 -18.78 -4.03
N PRO A 92 9.10 -19.78 -4.90
CA PRO A 92 10.22 -20.71 -4.71
C PRO A 92 11.58 -19.98 -4.78
N PHE A 93 11.72 -18.98 -5.65
CA PHE A 93 12.94 -18.19 -5.75
C PHE A 93 13.26 -17.45 -4.44
N VAL A 94 12.28 -16.78 -3.86
CA VAL A 94 12.44 -16.03 -2.60
C VAL A 94 12.69 -16.98 -1.43
N HIS A 95 12.05 -18.15 -1.42
CA HIS A 95 12.34 -19.19 -0.44
C HIS A 95 13.82 -19.61 -0.51
N GLY A 96 14.35 -19.88 -1.71
CA GLY A 96 15.76 -20.23 -1.90
C GLY A 96 16.73 -19.12 -1.45
N LEU A 97 16.42 -17.85 -1.74
CA LEU A 97 17.23 -16.73 -1.27
C LEU A 97 17.23 -16.56 0.26
N ALA A 98 16.07 -16.78 0.90
CA ALA A 98 15.97 -16.74 2.36
C ALA A 98 16.84 -17.83 3.02
N ARG A 99 16.90 -19.02 2.42
CA ARG A 99 17.76 -20.13 2.89
C ARG A 99 19.24 -19.83 2.69
N ALA A 100 19.59 -19.19 1.59
CA ALA A 100 20.94 -18.67 1.33
C ALA A 100 21.33 -17.50 2.26
N SER A 101 20.44 -17.05 3.17
CA SER A 101 20.63 -15.87 4.04
C SER A 101 20.90 -14.58 3.27
N ILE A 102 20.40 -14.47 2.03
CA ILE A 102 20.54 -13.28 1.19
C ILE A 102 19.33 -12.37 1.42
N ALA A 103 19.51 -11.35 2.28
CA ALA A 103 18.49 -10.35 2.56
C ALA A 103 18.50 -9.24 1.49
N LEU A 104 17.87 -9.48 0.34
CA LEU A 104 17.71 -8.49 -0.72
C LEU A 104 16.26 -7.96 -0.78
N ASP A 105 16.15 -6.64 -0.91
CA ASP A 105 14.87 -5.98 -1.15
C ASP A 105 14.32 -6.28 -2.55
N ARG A 106 13.00 -6.45 -2.65
CA ARG A 106 12.30 -6.67 -3.93
C ARG A 106 12.54 -5.56 -4.95
N LYS A 107 12.71 -4.33 -4.50
CA LYS A 107 13.02 -3.19 -5.39
C LYS A 107 14.35 -3.42 -6.11
N VAL A 108 15.38 -3.76 -5.35
CA VAL A 108 16.74 -4.00 -5.86
C VAL A 108 16.74 -5.22 -6.76
N LEU A 109 16.06 -6.29 -6.35
CA LEU A 109 15.97 -7.52 -7.14
C LEU A 109 15.27 -7.31 -8.48
N ALA A 110 14.20 -6.51 -8.52
CA ALA A 110 13.52 -6.16 -9.76
C ALA A 110 14.36 -5.25 -10.67
N ASP A 111 15.23 -4.42 -10.10
CA ASP A 111 16.15 -3.55 -10.85
C ASP A 111 17.29 -4.37 -11.47
N ILE A 112 17.87 -5.29 -10.70
CA ILE A 112 18.89 -6.24 -11.17
C ILE A 112 18.34 -7.13 -12.30
N ALA A 113 17.11 -7.60 -12.17
CA ALA A 113 16.47 -8.41 -13.20
C ALA A 113 16.37 -7.70 -14.56
N TRP A 114 16.19 -6.37 -14.55
CA TRP A 114 16.12 -5.58 -15.78
C TRP A 114 17.50 -5.14 -16.31
N THR A 115 18.36 -4.66 -15.41
CA THR A 115 19.64 -4.04 -15.77
C THR A 115 20.73 -5.07 -16.02
N GLU A 116 20.80 -6.12 -15.21
CA GLU A 116 21.94 -7.04 -15.14
C GLU A 116 21.48 -8.52 -15.11
N PRO A 117 21.07 -9.08 -16.26
CA PRO A 117 20.52 -10.44 -16.32
C PRO A 117 21.55 -11.53 -15.96
N ARG A 118 22.85 -11.26 -16.16
CA ARG A 118 23.93 -12.20 -15.76
C ARG A 118 24.00 -12.37 -14.24
N THR A 119 23.93 -11.26 -13.52
CA THR A 119 23.92 -11.24 -12.05
C THR A 119 22.68 -11.93 -11.52
N PHE A 120 21.52 -11.64 -12.12
CA PHE A 120 20.25 -12.27 -11.77
C PHE A 120 20.32 -13.80 -11.94
N ARG A 121 20.93 -14.29 -13.03
CA ARG A 121 21.14 -15.72 -13.24
C ARG A 121 21.97 -16.37 -12.15
N SER A 122 23.07 -15.74 -11.72
CA SER A 122 23.88 -16.27 -10.60
C SER A 122 23.08 -16.36 -9.29
N LEU A 123 22.20 -15.40 -9.02
CA LEU A 123 21.31 -15.44 -7.85
C LEU A 123 20.31 -16.60 -7.94
N VAL A 124 19.74 -16.84 -9.12
CA VAL A 124 18.85 -17.98 -9.36
C VAL A 124 19.59 -19.30 -9.15
N ASP A 125 20.81 -19.44 -9.69
CA ASP A 125 21.61 -20.65 -9.51
C ASP A 125 21.94 -20.92 -8.03
N ILE A 126 22.24 -19.88 -7.25
CA ILE A 126 22.44 -19.99 -5.79
C ILE A 126 21.15 -20.46 -5.12
N SER A 127 20.02 -19.84 -5.45
CA SER A 127 18.73 -20.21 -4.85
C SER A 127 18.34 -21.67 -5.14
N LEU A 128 18.56 -22.15 -6.36
CA LEU A 128 18.27 -23.54 -6.75
C LEU A 128 19.17 -24.53 -6.01
N LYS A 129 20.45 -24.20 -5.80
CA LYS A 129 21.37 -25.03 -5.02
C LYS A 129 20.91 -25.19 -3.58
N GLU A 130 20.48 -24.12 -2.92
CA GLU A 130 19.97 -24.21 -1.55
C GLU A 130 18.65 -25.00 -1.47
N LEU A 131 17.73 -24.80 -2.42
CA LEU A 131 16.50 -25.60 -2.50
C LEU A 131 16.79 -27.10 -2.70
N ALA A 132 17.80 -27.44 -3.49
CA ALA A 132 18.22 -28.83 -3.69
C ALA A 132 18.79 -29.46 -2.42
N LYS A 133 19.57 -28.70 -1.63
CA LYS A 133 20.06 -29.14 -0.31
C LYS A 133 18.91 -29.36 0.67
N ASP A 134 17.92 -28.47 0.70
CA ASP A 134 16.74 -28.62 1.55
C ASP A 134 15.95 -29.88 1.19
N ALA A 135 15.78 -30.16 -0.10
CA ALA A 135 15.13 -31.40 -0.56
C ALA A 135 15.90 -32.66 -0.13
N ALA A 136 17.23 -32.64 -0.21
CA ALA A 136 18.08 -33.74 0.25
C ALA A 136 18.01 -33.93 1.78
N ASN A 137 17.95 -32.84 2.55
CA ASN A 137 17.79 -32.90 4.01
C ASN A 137 16.41 -33.44 4.41
N ALA A 138 15.35 -33.11 3.66
CA ALA A 138 14.01 -33.64 3.90
C ALA A 138 13.94 -35.17 3.74
N THR A 139 14.73 -35.76 2.86
CA THR A 139 14.80 -37.23 2.69
C THR A 139 15.57 -37.96 3.79
N LEU A 140 16.36 -37.24 4.62
CA LEU A 140 17.21 -37.79 5.68
C LEU A 140 16.54 -37.79 7.07
N SER A 141 15.26 -37.43 7.18
CA SER A 141 14.55 -37.39 8.47
C SER A 141 13.09 -37.85 8.33
N PRO A 142 12.82 -39.17 8.41
CA PRO A 142 11.46 -39.67 8.64
C PRO A 142 10.93 -39.42 10.07
N ASP A 143 11.77 -38.97 11.02
CA ASP A 143 11.45 -39.03 12.45
C ASP A 143 11.03 -37.69 13.11
N ASN A 144 10.53 -36.73 12.34
CA ASN A 144 9.74 -35.62 12.93
C ASN A 144 8.40 -35.49 12.19
N VAL A 145 7.68 -36.60 12.19
CA VAL A 145 6.22 -36.60 12.15
C VAL A 145 5.74 -35.85 13.40
N ILE A 146 5.34 -34.59 13.24
CA ILE A 146 4.41 -34.00 14.19
C ILE A 146 3.04 -34.60 13.84
N ASP A 147 2.72 -35.75 14.44
CA ASP A 147 1.35 -36.25 14.52
C ASP A 147 0.58 -35.27 15.41
N GLY A 148 0.16 -34.18 14.77
CA GLY A 148 -0.72 -33.16 15.32
C GLY A 148 -2.08 -33.33 14.68
N ASP A 149 -2.72 -34.46 14.97
CA ASP A 149 -4.05 -34.83 14.52
C ASP A 149 -5.05 -33.76 14.98
N PHE A 150 -5.35 -32.79 14.12
CA PHE A 150 -6.44 -31.81 14.35
C PHE A 150 -7.84 -32.43 14.19
N THR A 151 -7.93 -33.74 14.00
CA THR A 151 -9.17 -34.49 13.77
C THR A 151 -9.50 -35.40 14.95
N SER A 152 -9.75 -34.82 16.12
CA SER A 152 -10.54 -35.50 17.17
C SER A 152 -11.15 -34.49 18.15
N ASN A 153 -12.11 -33.68 17.68
CA ASN A 153 -13.23 -33.29 18.55
C ASN A 153 -14.47 -32.84 17.77
N GLU A 154 -15.10 -33.77 17.05
CA GLU A 154 -16.55 -33.72 16.91
C GLU A 154 -17.14 -34.60 18.01
N THR A 155 -17.61 -34.00 19.11
CA THR A 155 -18.82 -34.41 19.87
C THR A 155 -19.11 -33.38 20.96
N SER A 156 -19.94 -32.37 20.64
CA SER A 156 -21.09 -31.90 21.44
C SER A 156 -21.55 -30.52 20.94
N LEU A 157 -22.41 -30.51 19.92
CA LEU A 157 -23.27 -29.35 19.66
C LEU A 157 -24.22 -29.20 20.86
N PRO A 158 -24.34 -28.03 21.51
CA PRO A 158 -25.42 -27.82 22.46
C PRO A 158 -26.74 -27.81 21.70
N LYS A 159 -27.63 -28.74 22.04
CA LYS A 159 -29.00 -28.81 21.57
C LYS A 159 -29.70 -27.50 21.97
N MET A 160 -29.87 -26.57 21.03
CA MET A 160 -30.68 -25.38 21.27
C MET A 160 -32.14 -25.82 21.43
N ARG A 161 -32.73 -25.41 22.56
CA ARG A 161 -34.18 -25.37 22.76
C ARG A 161 -34.77 -24.22 21.99
#